data_AF-A0AAN5NEA8-F1
#
_entry.id   AF-A0AAN5NEA8-F1
#
_cell.length_a   1.000
_cell.length_b   1.000
_cell.length_c   1.000
_cell.angle_alpha   90.00
_cell.angle_beta   90.00
_cell.angle_gamma   90.00
#
_symmetry.space_group_name_H-M   'P 1'
#
loop_
_entity.id
_entity.type
_entity.pdbx_description
1 polymer ?
#
loop_
_entity_poly.entity_id
_entity_poly.type
_entity_poly.pdbx_seq_one_letter_code
_entity_poly.pdbx_strand_id
1 'polypeptide(L)'
;MYINQSNIKFNGLNYGNNPNKIIIHNADHPNCSVYDVDRWHKGNGWSGIGYHYFIRKDGSVWTGRPENAKGAHTIGQNSSSIGICLEGALMREKPTRAQLNSLYYLISDIRARRGNLPVYGHKDFNNTDCPGINFPLEQFKNNSYRPTGGTEISDNGFYRSDEERTNATIVGEGNIEVLDKNCKVIENRYISSLDRVFVLGIYPASKHIEIIYPAGNEKYHAYISIENYSRISFDYHMQYKNDNGITYVWWDSEDVNVKEHNEELQPNQKASPMYRVGKWLRVTFYRTDGTPSDGFVRYEGEQSVKFYEDEKIKDGIVKVNTYLNVRDSINGNIIGKVFNGEEVSIIWTKDGWYYIEYNTNHGKKRGYVSSKYVEEV
;
A
#
# COMPACT_ATOMS: atom_id res chain seq x y z
N MET A 1 -8.35 19.20 -2.51
CA MET A 1 -7.16 18.72 -3.25
C MET A 1 -6.17 19.86 -3.37
N TYR A 2 -4.86 19.60 -3.26
CA TYR A 2 -3.82 20.60 -3.53
C TYR A 2 -3.47 20.60 -5.02
N ILE A 3 -3.42 21.78 -5.65
CA ILE A 3 -3.06 21.94 -7.06
C ILE A 3 -1.91 22.94 -7.17
N ASN A 4 -0.78 22.48 -7.70
CA ASN A 4 0.41 23.30 -7.90
C ASN A 4 0.15 24.35 -8.99
N GLN A 5 0.48 25.60 -8.70
CA GLN A 5 0.41 26.68 -9.67
C GLN A 5 1.68 26.68 -10.53
N SER A 6 1.54 26.40 -11.83
CA SER A 6 2.69 26.39 -12.75
C SER A 6 3.21 27.79 -13.07
N ASN A 7 2.38 28.83 -12.92
CA ASN A 7 2.71 30.22 -13.26
C ASN A 7 3.26 30.40 -14.69
N ILE A 8 2.83 29.53 -15.63
CA ILE A 8 3.22 29.59 -17.04
C ILE A 8 2.75 30.91 -17.68
N LYS A 9 3.66 31.58 -18.38
CA LYS A 9 3.34 32.76 -19.20
C LYS A 9 2.91 32.32 -20.59
N PHE A 10 1.67 32.62 -20.98
CA PHE A 10 1.09 32.26 -22.27
C PHE A 10 1.28 33.37 -23.31
N ASN A 11 1.47 33.02 -24.59
CA ASN A 11 1.58 33.96 -25.72
C ASN A 11 0.21 34.52 -26.17
N GLY A 12 -0.69 34.82 -25.22
CA GLY A 12 -2.06 35.27 -25.45
C GLY A 12 -3.10 34.15 -25.43
N LEU A 13 -4.19 34.31 -24.67
CA LEU A 13 -5.24 33.31 -24.52
C LEU A 13 -6.58 33.83 -25.04
N ASN A 14 -7.32 32.95 -25.71
CA ASN A 14 -8.72 33.21 -26.06
C ASN A 14 -9.61 32.73 -24.93
N TYR A 15 -10.39 33.64 -24.35
CA TYR A 15 -11.34 33.32 -23.27
C TYR A 15 -12.71 32.91 -23.81
N GLY A 16 -13.62 32.54 -22.90
CA GLY A 16 -14.97 32.09 -23.23
C GLY A 16 -15.09 30.57 -23.39
N ASN A 17 -14.28 29.80 -22.67
CA ASN A 17 -14.52 28.37 -22.50
C ASN A 17 -15.73 28.17 -21.59
N ASN A 18 -16.70 27.37 -22.03
CA ASN A 18 -17.87 26.97 -21.23
C ASN A 18 -17.95 25.43 -21.16
N PRO A 19 -17.18 24.79 -20.27
CA PRO A 19 -17.06 23.35 -20.25
C PRO A 19 -18.36 22.63 -19.90
N ASN A 20 -18.70 21.66 -20.75
CA ASN A 20 -19.80 20.71 -20.53
C ASN A 20 -19.30 19.25 -20.48
N LYS A 21 -17.98 19.03 -20.50
CA LYS A 21 -17.32 17.71 -20.38
C LYS A 21 -15.86 17.83 -19.98
N ILE A 22 -15.30 16.69 -19.56
CA ILE A 22 -13.88 16.50 -19.27
C ILE A 22 -13.30 15.55 -20.31
N ILE A 23 -12.11 15.85 -20.85
CA ILE A 23 -11.43 15.02 -21.85
C ILE A 23 -10.05 14.62 -21.33
N ILE A 24 -9.78 13.32 -21.26
CA ILE A 24 -8.54 12.76 -20.74
C ILE A 24 -7.53 12.52 -21.86
N HIS A 25 -6.28 12.88 -21.57
CA HIS A 25 -5.12 12.78 -22.44
C HIS A 25 -3.94 12.10 -21.74
N ASN A 26 -2.99 11.62 -22.53
CA ASN A 26 -1.63 11.32 -22.08
C ASN A 26 -0.62 12.21 -22.81
N ALA A 27 0.58 12.36 -22.26
CA ALA A 27 1.65 13.17 -22.85
C ALA A 27 2.40 12.46 -23.98
N ASP A 28 2.18 11.15 -24.15
CA ASP A 28 2.95 10.25 -25.02
C ASP A 28 4.48 10.30 -24.78
N HIS A 29 4.88 10.65 -23.55
CA HIS A 29 6.27 10.77 -23.15
C HIS A 29 6.46 10.20 -21.74
N PRO A 30 7.42 9.28 -21.52
CA PRO A 30 7.55 8.53 -20.27
C PRO A 30 8.00 9.36 -19.06
N ASN A 31 8.63 10.52 -19.29
CA ASN A 31 9.00 11.46 -18.23
C ASN A 31 8.94 12.90 -18.77
N CYS A 32 7.99 13.71 -18.33
CA CYS A 32 7.87 15.11 -18.75
C CYS A 32 7.09 15.93 -17.73
N SER A 33 7.52 17.17 -17.52
CA SER A 33 6.85 18.12 -16.65
C SER A 33 5.82 18.95 -17.41
N VAL A 34 4.97 19.66 -16.66
CA VAL A 34 4.06 20.67 -17.22
C VAL A 34 4.81 21.73 -18.06
N TYR A 35 6.07 22.04 -17.68
CA TYR A 35 6.92 23.02 -18.36
C TYR A 35 7.52 22.49 -19.66
N ASP A 36 7.80 21.19 -19.75
CA ASP A 36 8.26 20.56 -20.99
C ASP A 36 7.15 20.58 -22.03
N VAL A 37 5.92 20.21 -21.62
CA VAL A 37 4.74 20.25 -22.48
C VAL A 37 4.44 21.69 -22.93
N ASP A 38 4.57 22.69 -22.05
CA ASP A 38 4.44 24.10 -22.43
C ASP A 38 5.44 24.50 -23.53
N ARG A 39 6.72 24.13 -23.36
CA ARG A 39 7.78 24.41 -24.33
C ARG A 39 7.48 23.76 -25.69
N TRP A 40 7.08 22.49 -25.70
CA TRP A 40 6.76 21.77 -26.93
C TRP A 40 5.56 22.39 -27.65
N HIS A 41 4.50 22.72 -26.91
CA HIS A 41 3.31 23.32 -27.50
C HIS A 41 3.57 24.72 -28.04
N LYS A 42 4.43 25.53 -27.38
CA LYS A 42 4.92 26.80 -27.94
C LYS A 42 5.76 26.59 -29.20
N GLY A 43 6.59 25.56 -29.23
CA GLY A 43 7.32 25.15 -30.45
C GLY A 43 6.40 24.83 -31.62
N ASN A 44 5.19 24.32 -31.34
CA ASN A 44 4.14 24.07 -32.32
C ASN A 44 3.30 25.33 -32.67
N GLY A 45 3.71 26.51 -32.21
CA GLY A 45 3.01 27.78 -32.45
C GLY A 45 1.80 28.02 -31.55
N TRP A 46 1.57 27.20 -30.52
CA TRP A 46 0.48 27.43 -29.57
C TRP A 46 0.89 28.44 -28.51
N SER A 47 -0.10 29.00 -27.82
CA SER A 47 0.16 29.98 -26.75
C SER A 47 0.94 29.41 -25.55
N GLY A 48 0.95 28.09 -25.39
CA GLY A 48 1.47 27.36 -24.25
C GLY A 48 0.84 25.98 -24.17
N ILE A 49 1.07 25.30 -23.05
CA ILE A 49 0.44 24.00 -22.74
C ILE A 49 -1.06 24.02 -23.10
N GLY A 50 -1.54 22.96 -23.75
CA GLY A 50 -2.87 22.91 -24.34
C GLY A 50 -3.97 22.43 -23.38
N TYR A 51 -3.54 21.80 -22.28
CA TYR A 51 -4.39 21.22 -21.24
C TYR A 51 -4.65 22.24 -20.12
N HIS A 52 -5.75 22.05 -19.39
CA HIS A 52 -6.06 22.86 -18.21
C HIS A 52 -5.36 22.32 -16.96
N TYR A 53 -5.14 21.01 -16.92
CA TYR A 53 -4.44 20.32 -15.84
C TYR A 53 -3.46 19.29 -16.37
N PHE A 54 -2.37 19.10 -15.63
CA PHE A 54 -1.34 18.10 -15.91
C PHE A 54 -1.04 17.28 -14.64
N ILE A 55 -1.00 15.95 -14.74
CA ILE A 55 -0.79 15.04 -13.61
C ILE A 55 0.51 14.25 -13.82
N ARG A 56 1.48 14.47 -12.93
CA ARG A 56 2.78 13.77 -12.91
C ARG A 56 2.66 12.35 -12.37
N LYS A 57 3.66 11.50 -12.61
CA LYS A 57 3.71 10.10 -12.16
C LYS A 57 3.60 9.91 -10.64
N ASP A 58 4.02 10.90 -9.86
CA ASP A 58 3.89 10.94 -8.40
C ASP A 58 2.48 11.35 -7.91
N GLY A 59 1.56 11.69 -8.83
CA GLY A 59 0.22 12.19 -8.51
C GLY A 59 0.14 13.72 -8.35
N SER A 60 1.26 14.45 -8.39
CA SER A 60 1.20 15.91 -8.29
C SER A 60 0.42 16.50 -9.47
N VAL A 61 -0.58 17.32 -9.15
CA VAL A 61 -1.43 18.03 -10.13
C VAL A 61 -0.93 19.45 -10.31
N TRP A 62 -0.79 19.86 -11.56
CA TRP A 62 -0.29 21.17 -11.96
C TRP A 62 -1.30 21.90 -12.85
N THR A 63 -1.45 23.21 -12.64
CA THR A 63 -2.27 24.06 -13.51
C THR A 63 -1.62 24.23 -14.87
N GLY A 64 -2.43 24.15 -15.93
CA GLY A 64 -2.11 24.55 -17.29
C GLY A 64 -2.88 25.83 -17.65
N ARG A 65 -3.66 25.78 -18.72
CA ARG A 65 -4.54 26.90 -19.10
C ARG A 65 -5.61 27.15 -18.02
N PRO A 66 -5.97 28.42 -17.74
CA PRO A 66 -7.13 28.74 -16.92
C PRO A 66 -8.41 28.09 -17.47
N GLU A 67 -9.28 27.57 -16.61
CA GLU A 67 -10.49 26.85 -17.04
C GLU A 67 -11.52 27.71 -17.81
N ASN A 68 -11.40 29.03 -17.79
CA ASN A 68 -12.22 29.97 -18.59
C ASN A 68 -11.57 30.37 -19.93
N ALA A 69 -10.31 29.96 -20.15
CA ALA A 69 -9.61 30.06 -21.42
C ALA A 69 -9.88 28.81 -22.27
N LYS A 70 -9.97 28.98 -23.59
CA LYS A 70 -10.10 27.87 -24.53
C LYS A 70 -8.84 27.01 -24.50
N GLY A 71 -9.05 25.70 -24.42
CA GLY A 71 -7.99 24.70 -24.50
C GLY A 71 -7.33 24.67 -25.89
N ALA A 72 -6.28 23.87 -26.01
CA ALA A 72 -5.70 23.45 -27.29
C ALA A 72 -5.33 21.97 -27.19
N HIS A 73 -6.32 21.11 -26.95
CA HIS A 73 -6.08 19.69 -26.69
C HIS A 73 -6.95 18.75 -27.53
N THR A 74 -8.12 19.20 -27.98
CA THR A 74 -9.04 18.36 -28.79
C THR A 74 -9.75 19.23 -29.81
N ILE A 75 -9.45 19.00 -31.10
CA ILE A 75 -10.03 19.76 -32.21
C ILE A 75 -11.57 19.69 -32.14
N GLY A 76 -12.23 20.82 -32.30
CA GLY A 76 -13.70 20.92 -32.21
C GLY A 76 -14.28 20.92 -30.79
N GLN A 77 -13.49 20.62 -29.74
CA GLN A 77 -13.98 20.54 -28.35
C GLN A 77 -13.36 21.59 -27.40
N ASN A 78 -12.38 22.37 -27.87
CA ASN A 78 -11.56 23.28 -27.05
C ASN A 78 -12.32 24.41 -26.33
N SER A 79 -13.54 24.76 -26.74
CA SER A 79 -14.37 25.81 -26.13
C SER A 79 -15.48 25.29 -25.22
N SER A 80 -15.60 23.98 -25.07
CA SER A 80 -16.65 23.32 -24.29
C SER A 80 -16.13 22.17 -23.43
N SER A 81 -14.83 22.14 -23.12
CA SER A 81 -14.25 21.06 -22.32
C SER A 81 -13.10 21.48 -21.41
N ILE A 82 -12.86 20.67 -20.39
CA ILE A 82 -11.64 20.68 -19.58
C ILE A 82 -10.76 19.50 -20.01
N GLY A 83 -9.66 19.77 -20.71
CA GLY A 83 -8.60 18.80 -20.95
C GLY A 83 -7.68 18.56 -19.75
N ILE A 84 -7.53 17.30 -19.35
CA ILE A 84 -6.60 16.83 -18.31
C ILE A 84 -5.59 15.87 -18.96
N CYS A 85 -4.29 16.11 -18.77
CA CYS A 85 -3.24 15.27 -19.34
C CYS A 85 -2.44 14.55 -18.26
N LEU A 86 -2.19 13.26 -18.45
CA LEU A 86 -1.32 12.45 -17.59
C LEU A 86 0.07 12.34 -18.23
N GLU A 87 1.11 12.51 -17.42
CA GLU A 87 2.47 12.12 -17.78
C GLU A 87 2.53 10.62 -18.14
N GLY A 88 3.12 10.29 -19.28
CA GLY A 88 3.39 8.90 -19.66
C GLY A 88 3.08 8.57 -21.12
N ALA A 89 3.76 7.54 -21.62
CA ALA A 89 3.53 6.92 -22.91
C ALA A 89 2.56 5.74 -22.78
N LEU A 90 1.28 6.03 -22.48
CA LEU A 90 0.29 5.03 -22.04
C LEU A 90 -0.16 4.01 -23.10
N MET A 91 0.46 4.00 -24.28
CA MET A 91 0.43 2.85 -25.20
C MET A 91 1.42 1.75 -24.80
N ARG A 92 2.50 2.11 -24.08
CA ARG A 92 3.62 1.24 -23.71
C ARG A 92 3.74 1.00 -22.20
N GLU A 93 3.20 1.91 -21.40
CA GLU A 93 3.21 1.79 -19.93
C GLU A 93 1.81 2.01 -19.34
N LYS A 94 1.64 1.65 -18.06
CA LYS A 94 0.41 1.90 -17.31
C LYS A 94 0.52 3.22 -16.53
N PRO A 95 -0.56 3.98 -16.37
CA PRO A 95 -0.57 5.10 -15.44
C PRO A 95 -0.31 4.60 -14.02
N THR A 96 0.39 5.38 -13.20
CA THR A 96 0.60 5.03 -11.80
C THR A 96 -0.72 5.13 -11.05
N ARG A 97 -0.83 4.42 -9.92
CA ARG A 97 -2.03 4.53 -9.09
C ARG A 97 -2.22 5.98 -8.62
N ALA A 98 -1.15 6.66 -8.23
CA ALA A 98 -1.16 8.07 -7.84
C ALA A 98 -1.72 9.02 -8.90
N GLN A 99 -1.46 8.74 -10.18
CA GLN A 99 -2.05 9.50 -11.27
C GLN A 99 -3.56 9.30 -11.38
N LEU A 100 -4.01 8.04 -11.42
CA LEU A 100 -5.45 7.72 -11.50
C LEU A 100 -6.21 8.29 -10.30
N ASN A 101 -5.53 8.30 -9.17
CA ASN A 101 -5.98 8.82 -7.91
C ASN A 101 -5.80 10.34 -7.72
N SER A 102 -5.15 11.01 -8.64
CA SER A 102 -5.23 12.48 -8.64
C SER A 102 -6.27 12.90 -9.66
N LEU A 103 -6.45 12.08 -10.69
CA LEU A 103 -7.48 12.27 -11.68
C LEU A 103 -8.90 12.17 -11.09
N TYR A 104 -9.17 11.17 -10.24
CA TYR A 104 -10.50 11.03 -9.63
C TYR A 104 -10.86 12.24 -8.77
N TYR A 105 -9.98 12.70 -7.87
CA TYR A 105 -10.23 13.89 -7.04
C TYR A 105 -10.34 15.14 -7.86
N LEU A 106 -9.51 15.30 -8.89
CA LEU A 106 -9.58 16.45 -9.76
C LEU A 106 -10.92 16.50 -10.50
N ILE A 107 -11.40 15.36 -11.02
CA ILE A 107 -12.71 15.26 -11.65
C ILE A 107 -13.82 15.58 -10.64
N SER A 108 -13.71 15.06 -9.40
CA SER A 108 -14.68 15.34 -8.32
C SER A 108 -14.74 16.83 -7.97
N ASP A 109 -13.58 17.47 -7.80
CA ASP A 109 -13.46 18.91 -7.54
C ASP A 109 -14.08 19.75 -8.66
N ILE A 110 -13.77 19.42 -9.92
CA ILE A 110 -14.35 20.06 -11.10
C ILE A 110 -15.87 19.92 -11.09
N ARG A 111 -16.39 18.71 -10.83
CA ARG A 111 -17.83 18.43 -10.78
C ARG A 111 -18.53 19.18 -9.65
N ALA A 112 -17.89 19.33 -8.50
CA ALA A 112 -18.41 20.12 -7.39
C ALA A 112 -18.57 21.60 -7.77
N ARG A 113 -17.64 22.14 -8.57
CA ARG A 113 -17.66 23.56 -9.00
C ARG A 113 -18.54 23.83 -10.23
N ARG A 114 -18.76 22.84 -11.10
CA ARG A 114 -19.36 23.04 -12.44
C ARG A 114 -20.52 22.12 -12.79
N GLY A 115 -20.93 21.24 -11.87
CA GLY A 115 -21.97 20.24 -12.11
C GLY A 115 -21.43 18.93 -12.68
N ASN A 116 -22.32 17.95 -12.87
CA ASN A 116 -21.97 16.57 -13.21
C ASN A 116 -21.48 16.41 -14.67
N LEU A 117 -20.26 16.86 -14.94
CA LEU A 117 -19.63 16.81 -16.26
C LEU A 117 -19.29 15.35 -16.64
N PRO A 118 -19.71 14.85 -17.82
CA PRO A 118 -19.29 13.56 -18.34
C PRO A 118 -17.80 13.56 -18.71
N VAL A 119 -17.19 12.38 -18.63
CA VAL A 119 -15.77 12.15 -18.96
C VAL A 119 -15.69 11.45 -20.31
N TYR A 120 -14.69 11.81 -21.12
CA TYR A 120 -14.36 11.20 -22.40
C TYR A 120 -12.84 11.07 -22.56
N GLY A 121 -12.38 10.23 -23.47
CA GLY A 121 -11.00 10.22 -23.95
C GLY A 121 -10.84 11.07 -25.20
N HIS A 122 -9.61 11.48 -25.54
CA HIS A 122 -9.36 12.19 -26.80
C HIS A 122 -9.86 11.39 -28.03
N LYS A 123 -9.66 10.08 -28.03
CA LYS A 123 -10.14 9.15 -29.06
C LYS A 123 -11.66 9.13 -29.27
N ASP A 124 -12.46 9.60 -28.30
CA ASP A 124 -13.92 9.68 -28.46
C ASP A 124 -14.35 10.79 -29.45
N PHE A 125 -13.44 11.72 -29.80
CA PHE A 125 -13.74 12.86 -30.69
C PHE A 125 -12.82 12.95 -31.92
N ASN A 126 -11.61 12.42 -31.83
CA ASN A 126 -10.59 12.51 -32.87
C ASN A 126 -10.01 11.13 -33.20
N ASN A 127 -9.48 10.94 -34.42
CA ASN A 127 -8.77 9.72 -34.79
C ASN A 127 -7.36 9.71 -34.15
N THR A 128 -7.25 9.15 -32.95
CA THR A 128 -6.03 9.09 -32.15
C THR A 128 -6.09 7.94 -31.15
N ASP A 129 -4.94 7.41 -30.73
CA ASP A 129 -4.86 6.39 -29.68
C ASP A 129 -4.96 6.98 -28.26
N CYS A 130 -4.84 8.31 -28.12
CA CYS A 130 -4.88 9.03 -26.84
C CYS A 130 -6.24 8.81 -26.12
N PRO A 131 -6.29 8.45 -24.82
CA PRO A 131 -5.23 8.53 -23.79
C PRO A 131 -4.34 7.28 -23.65
N GLY A 132 -4.33 6.38 -24.63
CA GLY A 132 -3.54 5.15 -24.63
C GLY A 132 -4.34 3.92 -24.21
N ILE A 133 -3.94 2.74 -24.70
CA ILE A 133 -4.63 1.47 -24.44
C ILE A 133 -4.58 1.02 -22.97
N ASN A 134 -3.53 1.42 -22.24
CA ASN A 134 -3.36 1.06 -20.84
C ASN A 134 -4.05 2.01 -19.86
N PHE A 135 -4.67 3.10 -20.34
CA PHE A 135 -5.46 3.99 -19.51
C PHE A 135 -6.87 3.41 -19.29
N PRO A 136 -7.35 3.27 -18.03
CA PRO A 136 -8.64 2.65 -17.72
C PRO A 136 -9.83 3.60 -17.99
N LEU A 137 -9.98 4.05 -19.24
CA LEU A 137 -10.94 5.09 -19.63
C LEU A 137 -12.38 4.78 -19.22
N GLU A 138 -12.84 3.55 -19.44
CA GLU A 138 -14.22 3.16 -19.17
C GLU A 138 -14.57 3.32 -17.68
N GLN A 139 -13.63 3.08 -16.77
CA GLN A 139 -13.84 3.25 -15.34
C GLN A 139 -14.14 4.69 -14.94
N PHE A 140 -13.58 5.67 -15.67
CA PHE A 140 -13.85 7.09 -15.45
C PHE A 140 -15.12 7.56 -16.19
N LYS A 141 -15.41 7.01 -17.38
CA LYS A 141 -16.64 7.31 -18.14
C LYS A 141 -17.90 6.89 -17.37
N ASN A 142 -17.88 5.69 -16.79
CA ASN A 142 -19.02 5.12 -16.06
C ASN A 142 -18.99 5.41 -14.55
N ASN A 143 -18.02 6.21 -14.06
CA ASN A 143 -17.84 6.53 -12.65
C ASN A 143 -17.64 5.29 -11.74
N SER A 144 -17.12 4.19 -12.27
CA SER A 144 -16.82 2.95 -11.52
C SER A 144 -15.40 2.90 -10.95
N TYR A 145 -14.50 3.81 -11.35
CA TYR A 145 -13.17 3.90 -10.75
C TYR A 145 -13.29 4.09 -9.24
N ARG A 146 -12.54 3.30 -8.49
CA ARG A 146 -12.44 3.40 -7.04
C ARG A 146 -10.98 3.63 -6.67
N PRO A 147 -10.66 4.82 -6.15
CA PRO A 147 -9.55 5.03 -5.23
C PRO A 147 -9.05 3.84 -4.41
N THR A 148 -7.75 3.56 -4.47
CA THR A 148 -7.04 2.64 -3.56
C THR A 148 -5.77 3.30 -3.03
N GLY A 149 -5.28 2.93 -1.85
CA GLY A 149 -4.18 3.56 -1.10
C GLY A 149 -2.78 3.52 -1.72
N GLY A 150 -2.67 3.24 -3.02
CA GLY A 150 -1.77 4.04 -3.84
C GLY A 150 -2.39 5.39 -4.15
N THR A 151 -2.69 6.24 -3.16
CA THR A 151 -3.17 7.64 -3.28
C THR A 151 -4.65 7.99 -3.42
N GLU A 152 -5.67 7.18 -3.08
CA GLU A 152 -6.99 7.79 -2.79
C GLU A 152 -7.89 7.03 -1.79
N ILE A 153 -8.60 7.86 -1.01
CA ILE A 153 -9.83 7.72 -0.23
C ILE A 153 -10.65 6.50 -0.57
N SER A 154 -10.69 5.64 0.42
CA SER A 154 -11.73 4.67 0.54
C SER A 154 -12.63 5.02 1.72
N ASP A 155 -13.65 4.20 1.99
CA ASP A 155 -14.54 4.26 3.15
C ASP A 155 -13.72 4.38 4.44
N ASN A 156 -13.36 5.62 4.77
CA ASN A 156 -12.32 5.93 5.73
C ASN A 156 -11.09 5.00 5.66
N GLY A 157 -10.52 4.68 4.51
CA GLY A 157 -9.29 3.85 4.45
C GLY A 157 -9.48 2.32 4.37
N PHE A 158 -10.70 1.79 4.24
CA PHE A 158 -10.97 0.43 3.73
C PHE A 158 -11.24 0.34 2.21
N TYR A 159 -10.48 -0.43 1.42
CA TYR A 159 -10.68 -0.59 -0.04
C TYR A 159 -10.26 -1.97 -0.55
N ARG A 160 -10.79 -2.40 -1.70
CA ARG A 160 -10.30 -3.62 -2.38
C ARG A 160 -8.87 -3.44 -2.89
N SER A 161 -8.00 -4.42 -2.66
CA SER A 161 -6.60 -4.42 -3.07
C SER A 161 -6.29 -5.54 -4.07
N ASP A 162 -5.34 -5.26 -4.97
CA ASP A 162 -4.75 -6.23 -5.91
C ASP A 162 -3.41 -6.78 -5.38
N GLU A 163 -3.07 -6.49 -4.12
CA GLU A 163 -1.84 -6.97 -3.49
C GLU A 163 -1.88 -8.48 -3.28
N GLU A 164 -0.90 -9.17 -3.85
CA GLU A 164 -0.80 -10.62 -3.77
C GLU A 164 0.15 -11.11 -2.68
N ARG A 165 1.03 -10.24 -2.18
CA ARG A 165 1.99 -10.59 -1.13
C ARG A 165 1.26 -10.84 0.20
N THR A 166 1.92 -11.61 1.07
CA THR A 166 1.58 -11.79 2.48
C THR A 166 2.90 -11.86 3.27
N ASN A 167 2.90 -11.44 4.53
CA ASN A 167 4.09 -11.45 5.39
C ASN A 167 3.79 -11.84 6.85
N ALA A 168 2.53 -12.19 7.13
CA ALA A 168 2.10 -12.65 8.43
C ALA A 168 0.86 -13.55 8.34
N THR A 169 0.62 -14.27 9.42
CA THR A 169 -0.60 -15.05 9.67
C THR A 169 -1.28 -14.52 10.93
N ILE A 170 -2.60 -14.31 10.89
CA ILE A 170 -3.36 -14.01 12.11
C ILE A 170 -3.49 -15.25 12.99
N VAL A 171 -3.25 -15.12 14.29
CA VAL A 171 -3.32 -16.23 15.26
C VAL A 171 -4.20 -15.87 16.47
N GLY A 172 -4.43 -16.83 17.36
CA GLY A 172 -5.27 -16.65 18.54
C GLY A 172 -6.74 -17.03 18.31
N GLU A 173 -7.58 -16.85 19.33
CA GLU A 173 -9.01 -17.18 19.27
C GLU A 173 -9.88 -16.05 18.74
N GLY A 174 -10.96 -16.42 18.06
CA GLY A 174 -11.96 -15.50 17.54
C GLY A 174 -11.49 -14.68 16.33
N ASN A 175 -12.43 -13.89 15.84
CA ASN A 175 -12.20 -12.98 14.72
C ASN A 175 -11.63 -11.65 15.20
N ILE A 176 -10.82 -11.00 14.36
CA ILE A 176 -10.40 -9.61 14.54
C ILE A 176 -11.38 -8.72 13.78
N GLU A 177 -11.91 -7.71 14.45
CA GLU A 177 -12.72 -6.67 13.81
C GLU A 177 -11.88 -5.83 12.85
N VAL A 178 -12.41 -5.62 11.66
CA VAL A 178 -11.80 -4.73 10.67
C VAL A 178 -12.22 -3.30 10.96
N LEU A 179 -11.24 -2.39 10.95
CA LEU A 179 -11.41 -0.98 11.21
C LEU A 179 -11.17 -0.15 9.95
N ASP A 180 -11.77 1.04 9.98
CA ASP A 180 -11.38 2.15 9.14
C ASP A 180 -10.18 2.93 9.75
N LYS A 181 -9.61 3.87 9.02
CA LYS A 181 -8.46 4.72 9.36
C LYS A 181 -8.69 5.58 10.61
N ASN A 182 -9.95 5.80 10.98
CA ASN A 182 -10.34 6.54 12.19
C ASN A 182 -10.60 5.57 13.35
N CYS A 183 -10.22 4.29 13.20
CA CYS A 183 -10.42 3.22 14.16
C CYS A 183 -11.90 2.89 14.44
N LYS A 184 -12.80 3.19 13.49
CA LYS A 184 -14.20 2.77 13.58
C LYS A 184 -14.37 1.38 12.99
N VAL A 185 -15.07 0.51 13.71
CA VAL A 185 -15.42 -0.84 13.23
C VAL A 185 -16.22 -0.77 11.94
N ILE A 186 -15.81 -1.56 10.96
CA ILE A 186 -16.54 -1.78 9.72
C ILE A 186 -17.41 -3.01 9.92
N GLU A 187 -18.72 -2.78 9.98
CA GLU A 187 -19.69 -3.84 10.29
C GLU A 187 -19.57 -5.03 9.33
N ASN A 188 -19.70 -6.23 9.90
CA ASN A 188 -19.66 -7.51 9.17
C ASN A 188 -18.34 -7.80 8.43
N ARG A 189 -17.25 -7.13 8.79
CA ARG A 189 -15.92 -7.39 8.25
C ARG A 189 -14.99 -7.86 9.36
N TYR A 190 -14.40 -9.02 9.13
CA TYR A 190 -13.59 -9.71 10.10
C TYR A 190 -12.38 -10.35 9.43
N ILE A 191 -11.28 -10.44 10.17
CA ILE A 191 -10.13 -11.27 9.82
C ILE A 191 -10.15 -12.49 10.74
N SER A 192 -10.17 -13.68 10.13
CA SER A 192 -10.23 -14.93 10.87
C SER A 192 -8.84 -15.36 11.31
N SER A 193 -8.76 -16.17 12.37
CA SER A 193 -7.52 -16.90 12.66
C SER A 193 -7.09 -17.67 11.42
N LEU A 194 -5.78 -17.68 11.16
CA LEU A 194 -5.08 -18.23 9.98
C LEU A 194 -5.15 -17.46 8.68
N ASP A 195 -5.91 -16.38 8.63
CA ASP A 195 -5.86 -15.56 7.43
C ASP A 195 -4.42 -15.08 7.22
N ARG A 196 -3.92 -15.37 6.02
CA ARG A 196 -2.66 -14.87 5.52
C ARG A 196 -2.85 -13.43 5.12
N VAL A 197 -2.08 -12.56 5.73
CA VAL A 197 -2.24 -11.12 5.61
C VAL A 197 -0.94 -10.47 5.18
N PHE A 198 -1.06 -9.29 4.58
CA PHE A 198 0.07 -8.42 4.32
C PHE A 198 -0.02 -7.21 5.22
N VAL A 199 0.79 -7.19 6.27
CA VAL A 199 0.92 -6.05 7.15
C VAL A 199 1.77 -5.00 6.44
N LEU A 200 1.17 -3.83 6.20
CA LEU A 200 1.81 -2.70 5.57
C LEU A 200 2.58 -1.89 6.60
N GLY A 201 1.97 -1.59 7.75
CA GLY A 201 2.58 -0.75 8.78
C GLY A 201 1.88 -0.83 10.13
N ILE A 202 2.58 -0.39 11.16
CA ILE A 202 2.16 -0.33 12.56
C ILE A 202 2.20 1.14 12.98
N TYR A 203 1.06 1.71 13.36
CA TYR A 203 0.93 3.15 13.62
C TYR A 203 0.50 3.40 15.07
N PRO A 204 1.44 3.53 16.02
CA PRO A 204 1.11 3.58 17.44
C PRO A 204 0.36 4.84 17.84
N ALA A 205 0.73 5.99 17.26
CA ALA A 205 0.04 7.26 17.50
C ALA A 205 -1.43 7.20 17.08
N SER A 206 -1.73 6.47 16.01
CA SER A 206 -3.08 6.27 15.48
C SER A 206 -3.77 5.03 16.03
N LYS A 207 -3.10 4.24 16.88
CA LYS A 207 -3.58 3.00 17.52
C LYS A 207 -4.10 1.93 16.55
N HIS A 208 -3.50 1.82 15.36
CA HIS A 208 -3.90 0.82 14.39
C HIS A 208 -2.72 0.16 13.67
N ILE A 209 -3.04 -0.95 13.01
CA ILE A 209 -2.16 -1.70 12.12
C ILE A 209 -2.82 -1.70 10.75
N GLU A 210 -2.07 -1.28 9.73
CA GLU A 210 -2.51 -1.24 8.34
C GLU A 210 -2.21 -2.57 7.68
N ILE A 211 -3.22 -3.15 7.02
CA ILE A 211 -3.15 -4.52 6.57
C ILE A 211 -3.92 -4.73 5.26
N ILE A 212 -3.50 -5.70 4.47
CA ILE A 212 -4.31 -6.29 3.42
C ILE A 212 -4.66 -7.71 3.84
N TYR A 213 -5.95 -8.02 3.84
CA TYR A 213 -6.48 -9.30 4.31
C TYR A 213 -7.43 -9.92 3.27
N PRO A 214 -7.54 -11.26 3.23
CA PRO A 214 -8.45 -11.96 2.34
C PRO A 214 -9.88 -11.90 2.86
N ALA A 215 -10.85 -11.73 1.96
CA ALA A 215 -12.27 -11.89 2.23
C ALA A 215 -12.91 -12.61 1.04
N GLY A 216 -13.08 -13.93 1.17
CA GLY A 216 -13.46 -14.79 0.06
C GLY A 216 -12.37 -14.83 -1.01
N ASN A 217 -12.74 -14.56 -2.27
CA ASN A 217 -11.80 -14.55 -3.40
C ASN A 217 -11.15 -13.18 -3.64
N GLU A 218 -11.42 -12.20 -2.77
CA GLU A 218 -10.91 -10.85 -2.90
C GLU A 218 -10.02 -10.50 -1.71
N LYS A 219 -9.22 -9.45 -1.88
CA LYS A 219 -8.39 -8.89 -0.80
C LYS A 219 -8.77 -7.45 -0.59
N TYR A 220 -8.67 -7.03 0.65
CA TYR A 220 -9.05 -5.69 1.07
C TYR A 220 -7.93 -5.11 1.92
N HIS A 221 -7.55 -3.88 1.60
CA HIS A 221 -6.85 -3.02 2.53
C HIS A 221 -7.82 -2.59 3.63
N ALA A 222 -7.31 -2.60 4.86
CA ALA A 222 -8.03 -2.14 6.03
C ALA A 222 -7.08 -1.82 7.18
N TYR A 223 -7.67 -1.53 8.33
CA TYR A 223 -6.96 -1.38 9.59
C TYR A 223 -7.46 -2.40 10.60
N ILE A 224 -6.64 -2.73 11.59
CA ILE A 224 -7.07 -3.44 12.80
C ILE A 224 -6.52 -2.71 14.03
N SER A 225 -7.15 -2.89 15.19
CA SER A 225 -6.66 -2.27 16.43
C SER A 225 -5.24 -2.73 16.73
N ILE A 226 -4.38 -1.81 17.16
CA ILE A 226 -3.00 -2.12 17.55
C ILE A 226 -2.90 -3.13 18.71
N GLU A 227 -3.97 -3.26 19.50
CA GLU A 227 -4.08 -4.28 20.55
C GLU A 227 -4.00 -5.71 19.99
N ASN A 228 -4.28 -5.90 18.69
CA ASN A 228 -4.14 -7.18 18.01
C ASN A 228 -2.71 -7.47 17.54
N TYR A 229 -1.72 -6.61 17.82
CA TYR A 229 -0.34 -6.84 17.34
C TYR A 229 0.23 -8.19 17.79
N SER A 230 -0.05 -8.61 19.04
CA SER A 230 0.35 -9.92 19.58
C SER A 230 -0.30 -11.11 18.84
N ARG A 231 -1.38 -10.87 18.09
CA ARG A 231 -2.06 -11.86 17.25
C ARG A 231 -1.47 -11.95 15.84
N ILE A 232 -0.41 -11.21 15.53
CA ILE A 232 0.22 -11.24 14.21
C ILE A 232 1.49 -12.09 14.28
N SER A 233 1.43 -13.27 13.69
CA SER A 233 2.59 -14.13 13.45
C SER A 233 3.30 -13.69 12.18
N PHE A 234 4.26 -12.79 12.27
CA PHE A 234 5.15 -12.46 11.16
C PHE A 234 5.97 -13.67 10.71
N ASP A 235 6.19 -13.82 9.41
CA ASP A 235 6.89 -15.00 8.88
C ASP A 235 8.35 -15.08 9.32
N TYR A 236 8.98 -13.92 9.53
CA TYR A 236 10.37 -13.80 9.99
C TYR A 236 10.43 -13.25 11.41
N HIS A 237 9.53 -13.74 12.26
CA HIS A 237 9.34 -13.21 13.60
C HIS A 237 10.65 -13.16 14.40
N MET A 238 11.07 -11.96 14.79
CA MET A 238 12.27 -11.68 15.61
C MET A 238 13.60 -12.18 15.00
N GLN A 239 13.67 -12.34 13.68
CA GLN A 239 14.85 -12.83 12.97
C GLN A 239 15.82 -11.71 12.53
N TYR A 240 15.39 -10.44 12.58
CA TYR A 240 16.31 -9.32 12.46
C TYR A 240 17.02 -9.13 13.81
N LYS A 241 18.35 -9.05 13.79
CA LYS A 241 19.17 -8.70 14.93
C LYS A 241 20.21 -7.69 14.46
N ASN A 242 20.20 -6.49 15.03
CA ASN A 242 21.29 -5.54 14.81
C ASN A 242 22.57 -5.95 15.55
N ASP A 243 23.67 -5.35 15.15
CA ASP A 243 24.98 -5.58 15.76
C ASP A 243 25.11 -4.87 17.13
N ASN A 244 26.34 -4.58 17.54
CA ASN A 244 26.61 -3.88 18.80
C ASN A 244 26.32 -2.37 18.74
N GLY A 245 25.90 -1.85 17.58
CA GLY A 245 25.54 -0.46 17.38
C GLY A 245 24.03 -0.22 17.47
N ILE A 246 23.67 1.05 17.64
CA ILE A 246 22.30 1.52 17.47
C ILE A 246 21.96 1.43 15.98
N THR A 247 20.80 0.85 15.65
CA THR A 247 20.27 0.93 14.29
C THR A 247 19.21 2.01 14.23
N TYR A 248 19.44 2.98 13.35
CA TYR A 248 18.48 4.03 13.03
C TYR A 248 17.35 3.50 12.15
N VAL A 249 16.14 3.96 12.43
CA VAL A 249 14.91 3.52 11.79
C VAL A 249 14.13 4.75 11.31
N TRP A 250 13.65 4.71 10.05
CA TRP A 250 12.85 5.77 9.43
C TRP A 250 11.44 5.28 9.13
N TRP A 251 10.42 6.12 9.32
CA TRP A 251 9.05 5.73 8.98
C TRP A 251 8.80 5.71 7.46
N ASP A 252 9.55 6.52 6.71
CA ASP A 252 9.50 6.54 5.24
C ASP A 252 10.81 6.04 4.63
N SER A 253 10.69 5.21 3.60
CA SER A 253 11.80 4.68 2.82
C SER A 253 12.56 5.78 2.05
N GLU A 254 11.89 6.88 1.67
CA GLU A 254 12.49 8.02 0.98
C GLU A 254 13.36 8.88 1.91
N ASP A 255 13.13 8.79 3.22
CA ASP A 255 13.83 9.60 4.23
C ASP A 255 15.14 8.98 4.70
N VAL A 256 15.37 7.70 4.38
CA VAL A 256 16.57 6.96 4.79
C VAL A 256 17.82 7.62 4.20
N ASN A 257 18.71 8.09 5.08
CA ASN A 257 19.91 8.89 4.77
C ASN A 257 19.64 10.28 4.16
N VAL A 258 18.40 10.76 4.19
CA VAL A 258 18.02 12.10 3.73
C VAL A 258 17.62 12.98 4.90
N LYS A 259 16.94 12.40 5.90
CA LYS A 259 16.49 13.09 7.12
C LYS A 259 17.00 12.37 8.38
N GLU A 260 16.88 13.05 9.51
CA GLU A 260 17.04 12.44 10.83
C GLU A 260 16.10 11.25 11.02
N HIS A 261 16.54 10.24 11.76
CA HIS A 261 15.78 9.03 12.03
C HIS A 261 14.61 9.29 13.00
N ASN A 262 13.60 8.44 12.94
CA ASN A 262 12.40 8.55 13.77
C ASN A 262 12.48 7.67 15.02
N GLU A 263 13.09 6.50 14.89
CA GLU A 263 13.17 5.49 15.95
C GLU A 263 14.57 4.86 15.97
N GLU A 264 14.89 4.20 17.09
CA GLU A 264 16.17 3.52 17.29
C GLU A 264 15.94 2.09 17.79
N LEU A 265 16.61 1.13 17.16
CA LEU A 265 16.81 -0.19 17.72
C LEU A 265 18.11 -0.18 18.52
N GLN A 266 18.00 -0.50 19.81
CA GLN A 266 19.13 -0.62 20.71
C GLN A 266 20.02 -1.81 20.30
N PRO A 267 21.31 -1.81 20.66
CA PRO A 267 22.23 -2.90 20.32
C PRO A 267 21.66 -4.29 20.65
N ASN A 268 21.83 -5.24 19.74
CA ASN A 268 21.32 -6.60 19.83
C ASN A 268 19.79 -6.77 19.95
N GLN A 269 19.00 -5.71 19.76
CA GLN A 269 17.54 -5.76 19.76
C GLN A 269 17.03 -6.57 18.56
N LYS A 270 16.02 -7.42 18.83
CA LYS A 270 15.39 -8.24 17.79
C LYS A 270 14.19 -7.50 17.19
N ALA A 271 14.01 -7.67 15.88
CA ALA A 271 12.86 -7.19 15.12
C ALA A 271 12.39 -8.25 14.13
N SER A 272 11.18 -8.09 13.59
CA SER A 272 10.63 -8.98 12.56
C SER A 272 10.68 -8.28 11.21
N PRO A 273 11.44 -8.80 10.22
CA PRO A 273 11.35 -8.34 8.84
C PRO A 273 9.94 -8.44 8.26
N MET A 274 9.51 -7.40 7.54
CA MET A 274 8.18 -7.34 6.90
C MET A 274 8.29 -7.44 5.38
N TYR A 275 8.92 -6.46 4.74
CA TYR A 275 9.12 -6.41 3.28
C TYR A 275 10.17 -5.35 2.90
N ARG A 276 10.58 -5.31 1.63
CA ARG A 276 11.52 -4.30 1.11
C ARG A 276 10.86 -3.27 0.22
N VAL A 277 11.41 -2.05 0.24
CA VAL A 277 11.16 -0.99 -0.74
C VAL A 277 12.52 -0.56 -1.28
N GLY A 278 12.80 -0.89 -2.54
CA GLY A 278 14.15 -0.76 -3.10
C GLY A 278 15.17 -1.54 -2.25
N LYS A 279 16.20 -0.84 -1.77
CA LYS A 279 17.25 -1.42 -0.92
C LYS A 279 16.90 -1.45 0.58
N TRP A 280 15.83 -0.77 0.99
CA TRP A 280 15.48 -0.63 2.41
C TRP A 280 14.60 -1.76 2.90
N LEU A 281 14.88 -2.25 4.11
CA LEU A 281 14.10 -3.30 4.76
C LEU A 281 13.15 -2.66 5.78
N ARG A 282 11.85 -2.90 5.65
CA ARG A 282 10.87 -2.56 6.69
C ARG A 282 10.87 -3.66 7.76
N VAL A 283 10.99 -3.28 9.02
CA VAL A 283 11.00 -4.18 10.18
C VAL A 283 10.01 -3.68 11.23
N THR A 284 9.47 -4.60 12.03
CA THR A 284 8.59 -4.27 13.18
C THR A 284 9.16 -4.81 14.48
N PHE A 285 8.96 -4.09 15.58
CA PHE A 285 9.58 -4.35 16.87
C PHE A 285 8.74 -3.78 18.01
N TYR A 286 9.08 -4.15 19.24
CA TYR A 286 8.58 -3.47 20.44
C TYR A 286 9.56 -2.40 20.87
N ARG A 287 9.06 -1.20 21.17
CA ARG A 287 9.81 -0.17 21.90
C ARG A 287 10.09 -0.63 23.34
N THR A 288 10.96 0.09 24.03
CA THR A 288 11.32 -0.19 25.43
C THR A 288 10.13 -0.11 26.39
N ASP A 289 9.11 0.68 26.05
CA ASP A 289 7.86 0.80 26.81
C ASP A 289 6.83 -0.30 26.49
N GLY A 290 7.18 -1.26 25.61
CA GLY A 290 6.29 -2.34 25.18
C GLY A 290 5.34 -1.96 24.04
N THR A 291 5.39 -0.72 23.53
CA THR A 291 4.57 -0.30 22.39
C THR A 291 5.12 -0.89 21.09
N PRO A 292 4.33 -1.62 20.28
CA PRO A 292 4.80 -2.10 18.98
C PRO A 292 4.99 -0.92 18.02
N SER A 293 5.96 -1.01 17.11
CA SER A 293 6.27 0.01 16.10
C SER A 293 6.98 -0.63 14.91
N ASP A 294 7.19 0.14 13.84
CA ASP A 294 7.88 -0.33 12.65
C ASP A 294 8.67 0.80 11.97
N GLY A 295 9.50 0.42 11.01
CA GLY A 295 10.07 1.35 10.04
C GLY A 295 11.16 0.70 9.20
N PHE A 296 11.78 1.51 8.35
CA PHE A 296 12.84 1.14 7.43
C PHE A 296 14.21 1.26 8.07
N VAL A 297 15.03 0.23 7.88
CA VAL A 297 16.43 0.18 8.32
C VAL A 297 17.37 0.05 7.14
N ARG A 298 18.60 0.56 7.32
CA ARG A 298 19.73 0.25 6.44
C ARG A 298 20.11 -1.21 6.67
N TYR A 299 19.94 -2.04 5.64
CA TYR A 299 20.39 -3.44 5.69
C TYR A 299 21.35 -3.70 4.53
N GLU A 300 22.64 -3.80 4.84
CA GLU A 300 23.73 -4.04 3.86
C GLU A 300 24.22 -5.50 3.84
N GLY A 301 23.45 -6.43 4.40
CA GLY A 301 23.71 -7.87 4.25
C GLY A 301 23.05 -8.42 2.99
N GLU A 302 23.79 -9.19 2.19
CA GLU A 302 23.26 -10.05 1.13
C GLU A 302 22.23 -11.03 1.71
N GLN A 303 20.96 -10.63 1.76
CA GLN A 303 19.85 -11.58 1.87
C GLN A 303 19.34 -11.85 0.45
N SER A 304 20.15 -12.58 -0.32
CA SER A 304 19.80 -13.12 -1.64
C SER A 304 18.85 -14.32 -1.55
N VAL A 305 18.58 -14.82 -0.35
CA VAL A 305 17.70 -15.97 -0.09
C VAL A 305 16.39 -15.47 0.53
N LYS A 306 15.26 -15.83 -0.09
CA LYS A 306 13.94 -15.71 0.55
C LYS A 306 14.00 -16.53 1.84
N PHE A 307 13.66 -15.95 2.98
CA PHE A 307 13.64 -16.71 4.23
C PHE A 307 12.54 -17.82 4.27
N TYR A 308 11.69 -17.95 3.25
CA TYR A 308 11.05 -19.24 2.94
C TYR A 308 11.98 -20.04 2.05
N GLU A 309 12.72 -20.94 2.65
CA GLU A 309 12.85 -22.25 2.03
C GLU A 309 11.75 -23.09 2.66
N ASP A 310 10.78 -23.55 1.85
CA ASP A 310 9.85 -24.62 2.24
C ASP A 310 10.63 -25.87 2.76
N GLU A 311 11.93 -25.95 2.51
CA GLU A 311 12.86 -27.02 2.89
C GLU A 311 13.28 -27.05 4.38
N LYS A 312 12.83 -26.13 5.26
CA LYS A 312 13.20 -26.14 6.69
C LYS A 312 12.05 -26.28 7.68
N ILE A 313 10.82 -26.42 7.21
CA ILE A 313 9.72 -26.83 8.09
C ILE A 313 9.93 -28.30 8.39
N LYS A 314 10.17 -28.62 9.66
CA LYS A 314 10.27 -30.00 10.13
C LYS A 314 8.94 -30.44 10.72
N ASP A 315 8.62 -31.71 10.61
CA ASP A 315 7.51 -32.26 11.36
C ASP A 315 7.96 -32.57 12.79
N GLY A 316 7.03 -32.46 13.72
CA GLY A 316 7.26 -32.73 15.13
C GLY A 316 6.08 -33.46 15.76
N ILE A 317 6.36 -34.35 16.70
CA ILE A 317 5.36 -35.05 17.50
C ILE A 317 5.48 -34.60 18.95
N VAL A 318 4.36 -34.15 19.52
CA VAL A 318 4.30 -33.72 20.93
C VAL A 318 4.42 -34.93 21.87
N LYS A 319 5.38 -34.89 22.81
CA LYS A 319 5.63 -35.92 23.82
C LYS A 319 5.42 -35.38 25.23
N VAL A 320 4.22 -35.54 25.77
CA VAL A 320 3.81 -35.09 27.12
C VAL A 320 2.82 -36.06 27.75
N ASN A 321 2.54 -35.94 29.05
CA ASN A 321 1.54 -36.80 29.70
C ASN A 321 0.10 -36.46 29.31
N THR A 322 -0.22 -35.17 29.11
CA THR A 322 -1.58 -34.70 28.82
C THR A 322 -1.59 -33.69 27.67
N TYR A 323 -1.08 -32.50 27.91
CA TYR A 323 -0.96 -31.45 26.90
C TYR A 323 0.25 -30.55 27.19
N LEU A 324 0.70 -29.86 26.16
CA LEU A 324 1.74 -28.85 26.20
C LEU A 324 1.10 -27.48 25.94
N ASN A 325 1.40 -26.51 26.80
CA ASN A 325 0.90 -25.14 26.62
C ASN A 325 1.64 -24.46 25.46
N VAL A 326 0.86 -23.90 24.55
CA VAL A 326 1.33 -23.03 23.48
C VAL A 326 1.24 -21.58 23.92
N ARG A 327 2.28 -20.78 23.68
CA ARG A 327 2.42 -19.41 24.16
C ARG A 327 2.54 -18.38 23.04
N ASP A 328 2.15 -17.13 23.31
CA ASP A 328 2.29 -16.01 22.37
C ASP A 328 3.76 -15.58 22.15
N SER A 329 4.60 -15.82 23.15
CA SER A 329 6.01 -15.51 23.18
C SER A 329 6.75 -16.49 24.09
N ILE A 330 8.09 -16.51 24.03
CA ILE A 330 8.93 -17.31 24.93
C ILE A 330 8.64 -16.90 26.37
N ASN A 331 8.20 -17.85 27.19
CA ASN A 331 7.72 -17.62 28.57
C ASN A 331 6.50 -16.67 28.70
N GLY A 332 5.81 -16.37 27.59
CA GLY A 332 4.65 -15.48 27.56
C GLY A 332 3.34 -16.12 28.01
N ASN A 333 2.22 -15.51 27.64
CA ASN A 333 0.90 -15.99 28.02
C ASN A 333 0.53 -17.26 27.27
N ILE A 334 -0.29 -18.11 27.91
CA ILE A 334 -0.80 -19.34 27.28
C ILE A 334 -1.93 -18.95 26.32
N ILE A 335 -1.78 -19.30 25.04
CA ILE A 335 -2.74 -19.02 23.96
C ILE A 335 -3.37 -20.29 23.38
N GLY A 336 -2.92 -21.46 23.83
CA GLY A 336 -3.44 -22.72 23.36
C GLY A 336 -2.77 -23.92 23.99
N LYS A 337 -3.17 -25.10 23.52
CA LYS A 337 -2.66 -26.39 23.96
C LYS A 337 -2.50 -27.29 22.75
N VAL A 338 -1.45 -28.09 22.77
CA VAL A 338 -1.27 -29.25 21.88
C VAL A 338 -1.22 -30.51 22.73
N PHE A 339 -1.86 -31.57 22.29
CA PHE A 339 -2.03 -32.79 23.07
C PHE A 339 -0.94 -33.82 22.75
N ASN A 340 -0.74 -34.77 23.67
CA ASN A 340 0.23 -35.84 23.46
C ASN A 340 -0.05 -36.61 22.16
N GLY A 341 0.99 -36.81 21.35
CA GLY A 341 0.91 -37.48 20.06
C GLY A 341 0.43 -36.60 18.90
N GLU A 342 0.07 -35.33 19.13
CA GLU A 342 -0.29 -34.44 18.02
C GLU A 342 0.92 -34.11 17.15
N GLU A 343 0.67 -34.11 15.84
CA GLU A 343 1.62 -33.64 14.83
C GLU A 343 1.55 -32.12 14.73
N VAL A 344 2.72 -31.52 14.71
CA VAL A 344 2.92 -30.07 14.60
C VAL A 344 4.02 -29.80 13.59
N SER A 345 3.92 -28.68 12.88
CA SER A 345 4.98 -28.23 11.98
C SER A 345 5.90 -27.29 12.75
N ILE A 346 7.17 -27.65 12.91
CA ILE A 346 8.19 -26.83 13.54
C ILE A 346 8.69 -25.83 12.50
N ILE A 347 8.29 -24.58 12.67
CA ILE A 347 8.62 -23.49 11.74
C ILE A 347 10.04 -23.00 12.02
N TRP A 348 10.41 -22.84 13.29
CA TRP A 348 11.79 -22.52 13.69
C TRP A 348 12.06 -22.78 15.17
N THR A 349 13.34 -22.75 15.55
CA THR A 349 13.85 -23.07 16.89
C THR A 349 14.64 -21.92 17.49
N LYS A 350 14.44 -21.64 18.79
CA LYS A 350 15.22 -20.66 19.54
C LYS A 350 15.23 -20.93 21.03
N ASP A 351 16.42 -20.88 21.63
CA ASP A 351 16.61 -20.84 23.09
C ASP A 351 15.83 -21.93 23.86
N GLY A 352 15.73 -23.15 23.31
CA GLY A 352 14.96 -24.26 23.92
C GLY A 352 13.45 -24.21 23.69
N TRP A 353 13.00 -23.43 22.70
CA TRP A 353 11.62 -23.31 22.27
C TRP A 353 11.49 -23.57 20.76
N TYR A 354 10.39 -24.21 20.39
CA TYR A 354 9.93 -24.28 19.01
C TYR A 354 8.79 -23.32 18.80
N TYR A 355 8.82 -22.64 17.65
CA TYR A 355 7.65 -21.99 17.11
C TYR A 355 6.96 -22.98 16.19
N ILE A 356 5.77 -23.41 16.58
CA ILE A 356 5.05 -24.48 15.92
C ILE A 356 3.79 -23.97 15.25
N GLU A 357 3.38 -24.62 14.17
CA GLU A 357 2.02 -24.63 13.67
C GLU A 357 1.32 -25.91 14.13
N TYR A 358 0.13 -25.79 14.70
CA TYR A 358 -0.63 -26.91 15.25
C TYR A 358 -2.10 -26.79 14.93
N ASN A 359 -2.80 -27.92 14.83
CA ASN A 359 -4.23 -27.94 14.53
C ASN A 359 -5.08 -27.55 15.76
N THR A 360 -6.19 -26.86 15.52
CA THR A 360 -7.24 -26.58 16.51
C THR A 360 -8.62 -26.77 15.88
N ASN A 361 -9.68 -26.74 16.69
CA ASN A 361 -11.06 -26.83 16.21
C ASN A 361 -11.46 -25.69 15.25
N HIS A 362 -10.69 -24.59 15.22
CA HIS A 362 -10.90 -23.44 14.35
C HIS A 362 -9.81 -23.31 13.28
N GLY A 363 -9.23 -24.45 12.88
CA GLY A 363 -8.11 -24.52 11.96
C GLY A 363 -6.77 -24.54 12.70
N LYS A 364 -5.66 -24.39 11.97
CA LYS A 364 -4.33 -24.27 12.55
C LYS A 364 -4.16 -23.02 13.44
N LYS A 365 -3.16 -23.02 14.31
CA LYS A 365 -2.65 -21.84 15.03
C LYS A 365 -1.14 -21.95 15.11
N ARG A 366 -0.48 -20.83 15.43
CA ARG A 366 0.96 -20.84 15.70
C ARG A 366 1.28 -20.26 17.06
N GLY A 367 2.36 -20.75 17.66
CA GLY A 367 2.84 -20.26 18.93
C GLY A 367 4.07 -21.01 19.43
N TYR A 368 4.56 -20.60 20.59
CA TYR A 368 5.76 -21.14 21.19
C TYR A 368 5.46 -22.29 22.11
N VAL A 369 6.20 -23.39 21.96
CA VAL A 369 6.23 -24.52 22.88
C VAL A 369 7.68 -24.83 23.27
N SER A 370 7.90 -25.41 24.44
CA SER A 370 9.25 -25.82 24.82
C SER A 370 9.69 -27.00 23.96
N SER A 371 10.87 -26.88 23.34
CA SER A 371 11.42 -27.90 22.43
C SER A 371 11.68 -29.24 23.12
N LYS A 372 11.81 -29.23 24.46
CA LYS A 372 11.97 -30.43 25.29
C LYS A 372 10.84 -31.46 25.11
N TYR A 373 9.67 -31.01 24.69
CA TYR A 373 8.45 -31.81 24.66
C TYR A 373 7.93 -32.07 23.24
N VAL A 374 8.72 -31.78 22.22
CA VAL A 374 8.38 -32.06 20.83
C VAL A 374 9.57 -32.77 20.20
N GLU A 375 9.33 -33.97 19.71
CA GLU A 375 10.32 -34.79 19.00
C GLU A 375 10.26 -34.44 17.52
N GLU A 376 11.37 -34.03 16.91
CA GLU A 376 11.46 -33.82 15.46
C GLU A 376 11.34 -35.17 14.73
N VAL A 377 10.66 -35.21 13.58
CA VAL A 377 10.43 -36.42 12.77
C VAL A 377 11.11 -36.30 11.41
#